data_AF-A0AAW3BBX7-F1
#
_entry.id   AF-A0AAW3BBX7-F1
#
_cell.length_a   1.000
_cell.length_b   1.000
_cell.length_c   1.000
_cell.angle_alpha   90.00
_cell.angle_beta   90.00
_cell.angle_gamma   90.00
#
_symmetry.space_group_name_H-M   'P 1'
#
loop_
_entity.id
_entity.type
_entity.pdbx_description
1 polymer ?
#
loop_
_entity_poly.entity_id
_entity_poly.type
_entity_poly.pdbx_seq_one_letter_code
_entity_poly.pdbx_strand_id
1 'polypeptide(L)'
;MPAKPAQDFFSLDANGQREALIIIKKLQCKILYSDKYYDDVFEYRHVILPKDLARLVPTSRLMSEMEWRQLGVQQSQGWVHYMIHKPEPHVLLFKRPRT
;
A
#
# COMPACT_ATOMS: atom_id res chain seq x y z
N MET A 1 -8.04 29.18 -3.17
CA MET A 1 -7.14 28.26 -3.90
C MET A 1 -7.67 26.84 -3.68
N PRO A 2 -8.21 26.13 -4.69
CA PRO A 2 -8.51 24.72 -4.49
C PRO A 2 -7.19 23.98 -4.26
N ALA A 3 -7.09 23.23 -3.16
CA ALA A 3 -5.94 22.38 -2.90
C ALA A 3 -5.77 21.44 -4.10
N LYS A 4 -4.54 21.35 -4.66
CA LYS A 4 -4.22 20.34 -5.67
C LYS A 4 -4.68 18.98 -5.11
N PRO A 5 -5.50 18.20 -5.85
CA PRO A 5 -5.84 16.86 -5.40
C PRO A 5 -4.53 16.09 -5.17
N ALA A 6 -4.42 15.43 -4.02
CA ALA A 6 -3.25 14.63 -3.69
C ALA A 6 -3.07 13.58 -4.78
N GLN A 7 -2.03 13.74 -5.61
CA GLN A 7 -1.75 12.82 -6.70
C GLN A 7 -1.15 11.53 -6.14
N ASP A 8 -1.86 10.42 -6.30
CA ASP A 8 -1.35 9.07 -6.05
C ASP A 8 -0.68 8.49 -7.31
N PHE A 9 0.02 7.36 -7.17
CA PHE A 9 0.74 6.70 -8.27
C PHE A 9 -0.13 6.45 -9.52
N PHE A 10 -1.39 6.08 -9.32
CA PHE A 10 -2.31 5.70 -10.39
C PHE A 10 -2.88 6.91 -11.13
N SER A 11 -2.74 8.10 -10.54
CA SER A 11 -3.17 9.38 -11.10
C SER A 11 -2.02 10.16 -11.75
N LEU A 12 -0.78 9.66 -11.66
CA LEU A 12 0.40 10.28 -12.28
C LEU A 12 0.43 10.06 -13.80
N ASP A 13 1.06 11.00 -14.51
CA ASP A 13 1.40 10.81 -15.92
C ASP A 13 2.52 9.76 -16.11
N ALA A 14 2.83 9.42 -17.37
CA ALA A 14 3.81 8.39 -17.69
C ALA A 14 5.24 8.71 -17.16
N ASN A 15 5.61 9.98 -17.06
CA ASN A 15 6.92 10.36 -16.54
C ASN A 15 6.94 10.27 -15.01
N GLY A 16 5.89 10.75 -14.34
CA GLY A 16 5.72 10.62 -12.90
C GLY A 16 5.68 9.16 -12.44
N GLN A 17 5.01 8.28 -13.20
CA GLN A 17 5.03 6.84 -12.91
C GLN A 17 6.44 6.23 -13.05
N ARG A 18 7.24 6.64 -14.05
CA ARG A 18 8.63 6.17 -14.20
C ARG A 18 9.51 6.58 -13.02
N GLU A 19 9.41 7.82 -12.58
CA GLU A 19 10.13 8.31 -11.39
C GLU A 19 9.69 7.55 -10.14
N ALA A 20 8.38 7.37 -9.96
CA ALA A 20 7.83 6.61 -8.84
C ALA A 20 8.32 5.16 -8.84
N LEU A 21 8.41 4.49 -10.00
CA LEU A 21 8.96 3.13 -10.10
C LEU A 21 10.42 3.04 -9.66
N ILE A 22 11.24 4.05 -9.95
CA ILE A 22 12.64 4.12 -9.47
C ILE A 22 12.66 4.21 -7.94
N ILE A 23 11.79 5.05 -7.37
CA ILE A 23 11.67 5.23 -5.92
C ILE A 23 11.18 3.92 -5.26
N ILE A 24 10.15 3.29 -5.81
CA ILE A 24 9.61 2.00 -5.37
C ILE A 24 10.73 0.96 -5.35
N LYS A 25 11.45 0.79 -6.46
CA LYS A 25 12.55 -0.18 -6.54
C LYS A 25 13.66 0.09 -5.52
N LYS A 26 14.00 1.36 -5.28
CA LYS A 26 15.02 1.76 -4.30
C LYS A 26 14.59 1.53 -2.85
N LEU A 27 13.31 1.71 -2.54
CA LEU A 27 12.78 1.67 -1.17
C LEU A 27 12.09 0.35 -0.82
N GLN A 28 11.92 -0.56 -1.77
CA GLN A 28 11.25 -1.84 -1.58
C GLN A 28 11.81 -2.67 -0.42
N CYS A 29 13.14 -2.68 -0.25
CA CYS A 29 13.81 -3.39 0.85
C CYS A 29 13.56 -2.78 2.24
N LYS A 30 13.00 -1.57 2.31
CA LYS A 30 12.64 -0.87 3.55
C LYS A 30 11.18 -1.05 3.94
N ILE A 31 10.40 -1.77 3.15
CA ILE A 31 9.01 -2.11 3.50
C ILE A 31 9.05 -3.13 4.64
N LEU A 32 8.37 -2.81 5.74
CA LEU A 32 8.29 -3.69 6.91
C LEU A 32 6.96 -4.45 6.90
N TYR A 33 7.04 -5.73 7.25
CA TYR A 33 5.89 -6.63 7.31
C TYR A 33 5.72 -7.08 8.76
N SER A 34 4.52 -6.90 9.31
CA SER A 34 4.23 -7.40 10.65
C SER A 34 4.14 -8.92 10.68
N ASP A 35 4.25 -9.46 11.88
CA ASP A 35 3.76 -10.81 12.15
C ASP A 35 2.27 -10.91 11.84
N LYS A 36 1.83 -12.13 11.53
CA LYS A 36 0.42 -12.41 11.29
C LYS A 36 -0.32 -12.57 12.61
N TYR A 37 -1.52 -12.02 12.67
CA TYR A 37 -2.45 -12.22 13.78
C TYR A 37 -3.79 -12.72 13.25
N TYR A 38 -4.57 -13.38 14.08
CA TYR A 38 -5.70 -14.20 13.65
C TYR A 38 -6.92 -13.96 14.52
N ASP A 39 -8.08 -14.04 13.91
CA ASP A 39 -9.32 -14.36 14.60
C ASP A 39 -9.83 -15.75 14.11
N ASP A 40 -11.10 -16.04 14.37
CA ASP A 40 -11.72 -17.31 13.98
C ASP A 40 -11.96 -17.44 12.46
N VAL A 41 -11.96 -16.34 11.71
CA VAL A 41 -12.39 -16.27 10.30
C VAL A 41 -11.27 -15.81 9.36
N PHE A 42 -10.39 -14.93 9.81
CA PHE A 42 -9.40 -14.23 9.02
C PHE A 42 -8.01 -14.30 9.65
N GLU A 43 -7.00 -14.25 8.79
CA GLU A 43 -5.65 -13.85 9.17
C GLU A 43 -5.39 -12.41 8.70
N TYR A 44 -4.64 -11.68 9.51
CA TYR A 44 -4.37 -10.26 9.36
C TYR A 44 -2.87 -10.00 9.39
N ARG A 45 -2.47 -8.91 8.74
CA ARG A 45 -1.12 -8.36 8.77
C ARG A 45 -1.20 -6.89 8.43
N HIS A 46 -0.30 -6.09 9.00
CA HIS A 46 -0.06 -4.74 8.51
C HIS A 46 1.30 -4.65 7.82
N VAL A 47 1.38 -3.77 6.83
CA VAL A 47 2.59 -3.45 6.09
C VAL A 47 2.90 -1.99 6.30
N ILE A 48 4.12 -1.68 6.72
CA ILE A 48 4.57 -0.32 6.97
C ILE A 48 5.44 0.10 5.78
N LEU A 49 4.96 1.08 5.03
CA LEU A 49 5.69 1.69 3.94
C LEU A 49 6.64 2.77 4.44
N PRO A 50 7.81 2.95 3.80
CA PRO A 50 8.58 4.18 3.91
C PRO A 50 7.72 5.41 3.59
N LYS A 51 7.90 6.51 4.32
CA LYS A 51 7.09 7.74 4.16
C LYS A 51 7.05 8.26 2.73
N ASP A 52 8.14 8.12 1.98
CA ASP A 52 8.21 8.52 0.57
C ASP A 52 7.29 7.68 -0.33
N LEU A 53 7.16 6.37 -0.06
CA LEU A 53 6.22 5.49 -0.77
C LEU A 53 4.78 5.74 -0.33
N ALA A 54 4.55 6.08 0.93
CA ALA A 54 3.20 6.36 1.43
C ALA A 54 2.52 7.53 0.70
N ARG A 55 3.29 8.47 0.13
CA ARG A 55 2.78 9.58 -0.68
C ARG A 55 2.18 9.12 -2.02
N LEU A 56 2.57 7.95 -2.48
CA LEU A 56 2.11 7.35 -3.74
C LEU A 56 0.83 6.50 -3.55
N VAL A 57 0.41 6.28 -2.30
CA VAL A 57 -0.77 5.49 -1.95
C VAL A 57 -2.05 6.32 -2.10
N PRO A 58 -3.11 5.79 -2.75
CA PRO A 58 -4.43 6.42 -2.73
C PRO A 58 -4.98 6.55 -1.31
N THR A 59 -5.37 7.76 -0.92
CA THR A 59 -5.96 8.03 0.42
C THR A 59 -7.49 8.02 0.43
N SER A 60 -8.10 8.06 -0.75
CA SER A 60 -9.56 8.11 -0.92
C SER A 60 -10.23 6.75 -1.12
N ARG A 61 -9.45 5.71 -1.47
CA ARG A 61 -9.96 4.37 -1.80
C ARG A 61 -8.99 3.27 -1.42
N LEU A 62 -9.52 2.05 -1.27
CA LEU A 62 -8.73 0.84 -1.08
C LEU A 62 -8.03 0.42 -2.39
N MET A 63 -7.02 -0.44 -2.26
CA MET A 63 -6.21 -0.92 -3.37
C MET A 63 -6.51 -2.39 -3.66
N SER A 64 -6.58 -2.74 -4.94
CA SER A 64 -6.65 -4.13 -5.39
C SER A 64 -5.30 -4.86 -5.23
N GLU A 65 -5.30 -6.19 -5.36
CA GLU A 65 -4.07 -6.99 -5.29
C GLU A 65 -3.01 -6.53 -6.28
N MET A 66 -3.41 -6.21 -7.51
CA MET A 66 -2.50 -5.72 -8.53
C MET A 66 -1.89 -4.36 -8.16
N GLU A 67 -2.70 -3.46 -7.59
CA GLU A 67 -2.29 -2.10 -7.27
C GLU A 67 -1.27 -2.04 -6.12
N TRP A 68 -1.52 -2.75 -5.02
CA TRP A 68 -0.54 -2.75 -3.92
C TRP A 68 0.75 -3.49 -4.29
N ARG A 69 0.69 -4.49 -5.19
CA ARG A 69 1.89 -5.14 -5.75
C ARG A 69 2.71 -4.18 -6.60
N GLN A 70 2.07 -3.30 -7.36
CA GLN A 70 2.75 -2.26 -8.15
C GLN A 70 3.50 -1.24 -7.28
N LEU A 71 3.03 -0.99 -6.06
CA LEU A 71 3.74 -0.14 -5.07
C LEU A 71 4.91 -0.86 -4.37
N GLY A 72 5.22 -2.10 -4.75
CA GLY A 72 6.35 -2.86 -4.22
C GLY A 72 6.04 -3.72 -3.00
N VAL A 73 4.78 -3.76 -2.53
CA VAL A 73 4.38 -4.67 -1.45
C VAL A 73 4.41 -6.11 -1.97
N GLN A 74 5.10 -7.00 -1.25
CA GLN A 74 5.26 -8.40 -1.61
C GLN A 74 4.79 -9.32 -0.49
N GLN A 75 3.76 -10.10 -0.79
CA GLN A 75 3.24 -11.15 0.09
C GLN A 75 2.59 -12.25 -0.75
N SER A 76 2.20 -13.34 -0.09
CA SER A 76 1.47 -14.46 -0.69
C SER A 76 0.15 -14.00 -1.33
N GLN A 77 -0.51 -14.86 -2.10
CA GLN A 77 -1.80 -14.53 -2.71
C GLN A 77 -2.93 -14.41 -1.68
N GLY A 78 -3.96 -13.64 -2.03
CA GLY A 78 -5.26 -13.62 -1.35
C GLY A 78 -5.42 -12.53 -0.30
N TRP A 79 -4.39 -11.72 -0.05
CA TRP A 79 -4.45 -10.59 0.87
C TRP A 79 -5.25 -9.42 0.30
N VAL A 80 -6.24 -8.96 1.08
CA VAL A 80 -7.13 -7.84 0.73
C VAL A 80 -6.82 -6.63 1.60
N HIS A 81 -6.54 -5.49 0.97
CA HIS A 81 -6.44 -4.20 1.66
C HIS A 81 -7.85 -3.78 2.09
N TYR A 82 -8.15 -3.86 3.40
CA TYR A 82 -9.53 -3.76 3.87
C TYR A 82 -9.89 -2.46 4.58
N MET A 83 -8.89 -1.67 4.99
CA MET A 83 -9.12 -0.42 5.73
C MET A 83 -7.96 0.56 5.53
N ILE A 84 -8.28 1.85 5.41
CA ILE A 84 -7.33 2.95 5.38
C ILE A 84 -7.15 3.49 6.81
N HIS A 85 -5.93 3.42 7.33
CA HIS A 85 -5.59 4.00 8.63
C HIS A 85 -5.24 5.49 8.47
N LYS A 86 -6.25 6.37 8.61
CA LYS A 86 -6.09 7.82 8.38
C LYS A 86 -4.99 8.50 9.21
N PRO A 87 -4.79 8.18 10.51
CA PRO A 87 -3.71 8.79 11.30
C PRO A 87 -2.31 8.49 10.74
N GLU A 88 -2.11 7.28 10.21
CA GLU A 88 -0.81 6.84 9.69
C GLU A 88 -0.98 6.19 8.31
N PRO A 89 -1.07 6.99 7.23
CA PRO A 89 -1.33 6.48 5.86
C PRO A 89 -0.27 5.53 5.30
N HIS A 90 0.89 5.50 5.95
CA HIS A 90 2.00 4.61 5.63
C HIS A 90 1.80 3.18 6.17
N VAL A 91 0.77 2.96 6.99
CA VAL A 91 0.37 1.63 7.49
C VAL A 91 -0.77 1.11 6.63
N LEU A 92 -0.50 0.04 5.87
CA LEU A 92 -1.49 -0.66 5.07
C LEU A 92 -2.01 -1.89 5.82
N LEU A 93 -3.34 -2.02 5.89
CA LEU A 93 -4.01 -3.08 6.64
C LEU A 93 -4.54 -4.17 5.71
N PHE A 94 -4.05 -5.40 5.88
CA PHE A 94 -4.45 -6.54 5.06
C PHE A 94 -5.16 -7.61 5.87
N LYS A 95 -6.11 -8.30 5.23
CA LYS A 95 -6.74 -9.51 5.74
C LYS A 95 -6.93 -10.55 4.63
N ARG A 96 -6.99 -11.83 4.96
CA ARG A 96 -7.45 -12.90 4.06
C ARG A 96 -8.14 -14.02 4.83
N PRO A 97 -9.06 -14.78 4.20
CA PRO A 97 -9.73 -15.90 4.86
C PRO A 97 -8.71 -16.91 5.39
N ARG A 98 -8.96 -17.40 6.60
CA ARG A 98 -8.16 -18.46 7.19
C ARG A 98 -8.54 -19.79 6.53
N THR A 99 -7.59 -20.40 5.84
CA THR A 99 -7.69 -21.80 5.36
C THR A 99 -7.42 -22.78 6.47
#